data_AF-A0A9E5ND44-F1
#
_entry.id   AF-A0A9E5ND44-F1
#
_cell.length_a   1.000
_cell.length_b   1.000
_cell.length_c   1.000
_cell.angle_alpha   90.00
_cell.angle_beta   90.00
_cell.angle_gamma   90.00
#
_symmetry.space_group_name_H-M   'P 1'
#
loop_
_entity.id
_entity.type
_entity.pdbx_description
1 polymer ?
#
loop_
_entity_poly.entity_id
_entity_poly.type
_entity_poly.pdbx_seq_one_letter_code
_entity_poly.pdbx_strand_id
1 'polypeptide(L)' 'IDEAGRSLLRAAMQQLQMSARAFHRVLKLGRTIADLAGSESIETAHLAEAIQYRPRTHI' A
#
# COMPACT_ATOMS: atom_id res chain seq x y z
N ILE A 1 -5.12 -10.30 0.83
CA ILE A 1 -5.48 -8.99 1.43
C ILE A 1 -6.84 -9.17 2.07
N ASP A 2 -6.89 -8.92 3.36
CA ASP A 2 -8.10 -8.95 4.17
C ASP A 2 -9.03 -7.75 3.87
N GLU A 3 -10.21 -7.74 4.50
CA GLU A 3 -11.21 -6.68 4.30
C GLU A 3 -10.74 -5.33 4.89
N ALA A 4 -9.95 -5.36 5.96
CA ALA A 4 -9.35 -4.17 6.56
C ALA A 4 -8.35 -3.49 5.61
N GLY A 5 -7.47 -4.26 4.96
CA GLY A 5 -6.53 -3.76 3.98
C GLY A 5 -7.21 -3.19 2.73
N ARG A 6 -8.30 -3.82 2.27
CA ARG A 6 -9.14 -3.28 1.19
C ARG A 6 -9.78 -1.95 1.56
N SER A 7 -10.33 -1.85 2.77
CA SER A 7 -10.94 -0.63 3.29
C SER A 7 -9.92 0.51 3.42
N LEU A 8 -8.72 0.22 3.93
CA LEU A 8 -7.61 1.17 4.02
C LEU A 8 -7.23 1.71 2.64
N LEU A 9 -7.10 0.83 1.65
CA LEU A 9 -6.75 1.24 0.29
C LEU A 9 -7.83 2.12 -0.35
N ARG A 10 -9.11 1.80 -0.15
CA ARG A 10 -10.22 2.65 -0.63
C ARG A 10 -10.20 4.03 0.01
N ALA A 11 -9.98 4.10 1.33
CA ALA A 11 -9.85 5.37 2.04
C ALA A 11 -8.65 6.18 1.52
N ALA A 12 -7.49 5.53 1.33
CA ALA A 12 -6.30 6.15 0.78
C ALA A 12 -6.51 6.66 -0.66
N MET A 13 -7.23 5.91 -1.51
CA MET A 13 -7.57 6.35 -2.86
C MET A 13 -8.40 7.64 -2.86
N GLN A 14 -9.38 7.74 -1.97
CA GLN A 14 -10.23 8.93 -1.82
C GLN A 14 -9.45 10.12 -1.25
N GLN A 15 -8.71 9.90 -0.15
CA GLN A 15 -8.03 10.99 0.56
C GLN A 15 -6.79 11.52 -0.18
N LEU A 16 -6.01 10.64 -0.81
CA LEU A 16 -4.75 10.99 -1.46
C LEU A 16 -4.92 11.22 -2.97
N GLN A 17 -6.15 11.15 -3.49
CA GLN A 17 -6.48 11.23 -4.92
C GLN A 17 -5.59 10.31 -5.77
N MET A 18 -5.38 9.08 -5.29
CA MET A 18 -4.46 8.14 -5.94
C MET A 18 -5.02 7.67 -7.28
N SER A 19 -4.20 7.77 -8.32
CA SER A 19 -4.48 7.09 -9.58
C SER A 19 -4.41 5.57 -9.42
N ALA A 20 -5.06 4.85 -10.34
CA ALA A 20 -4.96 3.38 -10.40
C ALA A 20 -3.49 2.92 -10.44
N ARG A 21 -2.61 3.65 -11.13
CA ARG A 21 -1.16 3.36 -11.16
C ARG A 21 -0.51 3.50 -9.78
N ALA A 22 -0.85 4.55 -9.02
CA ALA A 22 -0.34 4.73 -7.67
C ALA A 22 -0.81 3.59 -6.74
N PHE A 23 -2.08 3.19 -6.85
CA PHE A 23 -2.64 2.04 -6.14
C PHE A 23 -1.88 0.74 -6.43
N HIS A 24 -1.64 0.42 -7.70
CA HIS A 24 -0.85 -0.76 -8.08
C HIS A 24 0.58 -0.73 -7.53
N ARG A 25 1.20 0.44 -7.43
CA ARG A 25 2.53 0.58 -6.81
C ARG A 25 2.48 0.31 -5.31
N VAL A 26 1.48 0.82 -4.60
CA VAL A 26 1.28 0.53 -3.18
C VAL A 26 1.09 -0.97 -2.95
N LEU A 27 0.33 -1.66 -3.81
CA LEU A 27 0.19 -3.12 -3.70
C LEU A 27 1.52 -3.86 -3.89
N LYS A 28 2.31 -3.48 -4.90
CA LYS A 28 3.63 -4.09 -5.11
C LYS A 28 4.56 -3.84 -3.93
N LEU A 29 4.59 -2.61 -3.42
CA LEU A 29 5.43 -2.24 -2.30
C LEU A 29 4.98 -2.94 -1.01
N GLY A 30 3.67 -3.00 -0.75
CA GLY A 30 3.11 -3.74 0.37
C GLY A 30 3.43 -5.23 0.29
N ARG A 31 3.50 -5.81 -0.92
CA ARG A 31 3.98 -7.18 -1.09
C ARG A 31 5.46 -7.32 -0.74
N THR A 32 6.31 -6.41 -1.21
CA THR A 32 7.74 -6.41 -0.85
C THR A 32 7.94 -6.28 0.66
N ILE A 33 7.19 -5.41 1.33
CA ILE A 33 7.25 -5.25 2.79
C ILE A 33 6.80 -6.55 3.49
N ALA A 34 5.72 -7.17 3.03
CA ALA A 34 5.26 -8.46 3.57
C ALA A 34 6.32 -9.57 3.39
N ASP A 35 6.96 -9.63 2.22
CA ASP A 35 8.03 -10.59 1.94
C ASP A 35 9.24 -10.35 2.85
N LEU A 36 9.62 -9.09 3.09
CA LEU A 36 10.70 -8.71 4.02
C LEU A 36 10.36 -9.03 5.48
N ALA A 37 9.09 -8.91 5.86
CA ALA A 37 8.57 -9.27 7.18
C ALA A 37 8.39 -10.79 7.36
N GLY A 38 8.60 -11.60 6.32
CA GLY A 38 8.35 -13.04 6.34
C GLY A 38 6.87 -13.41 6.44
N SER A 39 5.95 -12.50 6.11
CA SER A 39 4.52 -12.76 6.13
C SER A 39 4.05 -13.28 4.77
N GLU A 40 3.41 -14.45 4.77
CA GLU A 40 2.84 -15.06 3.56
C GLU A 40 1.75 -14.19 2.93
N SER A 41 1.06 -13.40 3.76
CA SER A 41 -0.07 -12.56 3.37
C SER A 41 0.24 -11.07 3.51
N ILE A 42 -0.31 -10.26 2.61
CA ILE A 42 -0.27 -8.81 2.78
C ILE A 42 -1.31 -8.43 3.84
N GLU A 43 -0.81 -8.05 5.01
CA GLU A 43 -1.57 -7.49 6.11
C GLU A 43 -1.76 -5.98 5.98
N THR A 44 -2.72 -5.46 6.76
CA THR A 44 -3.05 -4.03 6.81
C THR A 44 -1.83 -3.17 7.18
N ALA A 45 -0.93 -3.66 8.04
CA ALA A 45 0.30 -2.96 8.42
C ALA A 45 1.24 -2.72 7.23
N HIS A 46 1.46 -3.74 6.39
CA HIS A 46 2.31 -3.63 5.20
C HIS A 46 1.74 -2.63 4.18
N LEU A 47 0.41 -2.58 4.05
CA LEU A 47 -0.26 -1.59 3.20
C LEU A 47 -0.13 -0.17 3.75
N ALA A 48 -0.30 0.01 5.06
CA ALA A 48 -0.15 1.31 5.71
C ALA A 48 1.27 1.87 5.54
N GLU A 49 2.28 1.02 5.66
CA GLU A 49 3.68 1.40 5.41
C GLU A 49 3.92 1.72 3.93
N ALA A 50 3.40 0.90 3.01
CA ALA A 50 3.51 1.15 1.58
C ALA A 50 2.86 2.47 1.12
N ILE A 51 1.74 2.86 1.73
CA ILE A 51 1.06 4.14 1.45
C ILE A 51 1.93 5.32 1.92
N GLN A 52 2.60 5.18 3.06
CA GLN A 52 3.49 6.22 3.62
C GLN A 52 4.77 6.38 2.79
N TYR A 53 5.23 5.33 2.13
CA TYR A 53 6.28 5.37 1.11
C TYR A 53 5.78 6.04 -0.18
N ARG A 54 5.40 7.31 -0.09
CA ARG A 54 5.21 8.15 -1.26
C ARG A 54 6.60 8.56 -1.74
N PRO A 55 7.07 8.10 -2.91
CA PRO A 55 8.32 8.57 -3.44
C PRO A 55 8.14 10.06 -3.69
N ARG A 56 8.84 10.87 -2.91
CA ARG A 56 9.08 12.26 -3.26
C ARG A 56 9.87 12.14 -4.55
N THR A 57 9.24 12.48 -5.67
CA THR A 57 9.98 12.79 -6.88
C THR A 57 10.90 13.93 -6.46
N HIS A 58 12.16 13.61 -6.13
CA HIS A 58 13.21 14.60 -6.05
C HIS A 58 13.26 15.20 -7.45
N ILE A 59 12.81 16.45 -7.53
CA ILE A 59 12.93 17.32 -8.70
C ILE A 59 14.41 17.57 -8.94
#